data_AF-A0A9N9K3J2-F1
#
_entry.id   AF-A0A9N9K3J2-F1
#
_cell.length_a   1.000
_cell.length_b   1.000
_cell.length_c   1.000
_cell.angle_alpha   90.00
_cell.angle_beta   90.00
_cell.angle_gamma   90.00
#
_symmetry.space_group_name_H-M   'P 1'
#
loop_
_entity.id
_entity.type
_entity.pdbx_description
1 polymer ?
#
loop_
_entity_poly.entity_id
_entity_poly.type
_entity_poly.pdbx_seq_one_letter_code
_entity_poly.pdbx_strand_id
1 'polypeptide(L)'
;LSLFISILINAHVLLQYLLLKENTPQLKKRNKFVKQKRKFPSILNSELALDYGVKKTCISDILKQSDKWLNIDTTNKIKANRKRDHQPKWPMLDKVMRVWTESALTANMDLTQAALLTKAKTFAIALNISDFKGTGWVNGFQKWL
;
A
#
# COMPACT_ATOMS: atom_id res chain seq x y z
N LEU A 1 21.19 -20.45 35.83
CA LEU A 1 20.01 -19.54 35.80
C LEU A 1 20.22 -18.26 34.98
N SER A 2 21.38 -17.58 35.05
CA SER A 2 21.63 -16.28 34.40
C SER A 2 21.50 -16.25 32.86
N LEU A 3 21.98 -17.29 32.16
CA LEU A 3 21.94 -17.37 30.69
C LEU A 3 20.52 -17.60 30.13
N PHE A 4 19.70 -18.39 30.82
CA PHE A 4 18.31 -18.64 30.42
C PHE A 4 17.43 -17.40 30.54
N ILE A 5 17.62 -16.60 31.59
CA ILE A 5 16.90 -15.34 31.78
C ILE A 5 17.30 -14.34 30.68
N SER A 6 18.59 -14.25 30.33
CA SER A 6 19.05 -13.37 29.25
C SER A 6 18.53 -13.79 27.86
N ILE A 7 18.45 -15.10 27.57
CA ILE A 7 17.88 -15.61 26.32
C ILE A 7 16.38 -15.32 26.24
N LEU A 8 15.63 -15.51 27.33
CA LEU A 8 14.19 -15.24 27.38
C LEU A 8 13.88 -13.74 27.27
N ILE A 9 14.66 -12.87 27.90
CA ILE A 9 14.54 -11.42 27.74
C ILE A 9 14.85 -11.01 26.30
N ASN A 10 15.91 -11.53 25.70
CA ASN A 10 16.25 -11.24 24.30
C ASN A 10 15.19 -11.77 23.33
N ALA A 11 14.61 -12.95 23.58
CA ALA A 11 13.52 -13.50 22.78
C ALA A 11 12.23 -12.67 22.90
N HIS A 12 11.91 -12.17 24.10
CA HIS A 12 10.76 -11.29 24.33
C HIS A 12 10.96 -9.92 23.66
N VAL A 13 12.16 -9.35 23.76
CA VAL A 13 12.53 -8.08 23.08
C VAL A 13 12.55 -8.26 21.56
N LEU A 14 13.05 -9.40 21.05
CA LEU A 14 13.01 -9.73 19.62
C LEU A 14 11.58 -9.97 19.14
N LEU A 15 10.72 -10.64 19.91
CA LEU A 15 9.30 -10.79 19.59
C LEU A 15 8.58 -9.44 19.60
N GLN A 16 8.81 -8.58 20.59
CA GLN A 16 8.32 -7.19 20.56
C GLN A 16 8.85 -6.43 19.33
N TYR A 17 10.13 -6.56 19.01
CA TYR A 17 10.75 -5.90 17.87
C TYR A 17 10.18 -6.39 16.53
N LEU A 18 9.94 -7.70 16.40
CA LEU A 18 9.34 -8.34 15.22
C LEU A 18 7.86 -7.98 15.08
N LEU A 19 7.08 -8.04 16.16
CA LEU A 19 5.68 -7.60 16.20
C LEU A 19 5.52 -6.12 15.81
N LEU A 20 6.47 -5.27 16.22
CA LEU A 20 6.47 -3.86 15.84
C LEU A 20 6.97 -3.60 14.40
N LYS A 21 7.71 -4.52 13.77
CA LYS A 21 8.21 -4.39 12.38
C LYS A 21 7.16 -4.78 11.35
N GLU A 22 6.20 -5.66 11.70
CA GLU A 22 5.15 -6.14 10.80
C GLU A 22 3.88 -5.26 10.74
N ASN A 23 3.74 -4.32 11.67
CA ASN A 23 2.52 -3.52 11.86
C ASN A 23 2.49 -2.21 11.08
N THR A 24 2.93 -2.24 9.82
CA THR A 24 2.68 -1.11 8.91
C THR A 24 1.16 -0.97 8.70
N PRO A 25 0.52 0.13 9.13
CA PRO A 25 -0.93 0.25 9.09
C PRO A 25 -1.43 0.32 7.65
N GLN A 26 -2.59 -0.29 7.41
CA GLN A 26 -3.33 -0.22 6.16
C GLN A 26 -3.62 1.23 5.79
N LEU A 27 -3.80 1.51 4.50
CA LEU A 27 -4.08 2.87 4.00
C LEU A 27 -5.29 3.51 4.71
N LYS A 28 -6.36 2.73 4.96
CA LYS A 28 -7.53 3.19 5.73
C LYS A 28 -7.19 3.64 7.16
N LYS A 29 -6.30 2.91 7.84
CA LYS A 29 -5.86 3.27 9.20
C LYS A 29 -5.06 4.59 9.18
N ARG A 30 -4.23 4.81 8.16
CA ARG A 30 -3.51 6.08 7.93
C ARG A 30 -4.44 7.27 7.74
N ASN A 31 -5.45 7.12 6.88
CA ASN A 31 -6.47 8.15 6.69
C ASN A 31 -7.21 8.47 8.02
N LYS A 32 -7.57 7.44 8.80
CA LYS A 32 -8.20 7.61 10.11
C LYS A 32 -7.32 8.38 11.11
N PHE A 33 -6.02 8.06 11.17
CA PHE A 33 -5.08 8.79 12.04
C PHE A 33 -5.06 10.28 11.74
N VAL A 34 -4.89 10.63 10.46
CA VAL A 34 -4.81 12.03 10.05
C VAL A 34 -6.11 12.77 10.36
N LYS A 35 -7.27 12.12 10.14
CA LYS A 35 -8.58 12.68 10.51
C LYS A 35 -8.72 12.89 12.02
N GLN A 36 -8.33 11.91 12.84
CA GLN A 36 -8.42 12.01 14.30
C GLN A 36 -7.48 13.10 14.84
N LYS A 37 -6.24 13.17 14.35
CA LYS A 37 -5.28 14.21 14.74
C LYS A 37 -5.72 15.62 14.30
N ARG A 38 -6.35 15.77 13.13
CA ARG A 38 -6.97 17.04 12.71
C ARG A 38 -8.14 17.45 13.60
N LYS A 39 -8.97 16.49 14.02
CA LYS A 39 -10.12 16.75 14.92
C LYS A 39 -9.67 17.08 16.34
N PHE A 40 -8.59 16.47 16.82
CA PHE A 40 -8.05 16.66 18.17
C PHE A 40 -6.54 16.92 18.13
N PRO A 41 -6.10 18.16 17.83
CA PRO A 41 -4.68 18.49 17.67
C PRO A 41 -3.85 18.27 18.94
N SER A 42 -4.48 18.35 20.12
CA SER A 42 -3.86 18.23 21.44
C SER A 42 -3.49 16.79 21.83
N ILE A 43 -4.08 15.76 21.21
CA ILE A 43 -3.77 14.35 21.55
C ILE A 43 -2.30 14.07 21.27
N LEU A 44 -1.58 13.44 22.19
CA LEU A 44 -0.17 13.15 21.98
C LEU A 44 0.02 12.04 20.94
N ASN A 45 1.09 12.14 20.13
CA ASN A 45 1.39 11.09 19.15
C ASN A 45 1.71 9.74 19.82
N SER A 46 2.14 9.75 21.09
CA SER A 46 2.35 8.55 21.92
C SER A 46 1.05 7.88 22.32
N GLU A 47 0.02 8.66 22.65
CA GLU A 47 -1.32 8.14 22.99
C GLU A 47 -1.98 7.52 21.75
N LEU A 48 -1.95 8.24 20.61
CA LEU A 48 -2.43 7.71 19.33
C LEU A 48 -1.67 6.45 18.87
N ALA A 49 -0.38 6.37 19.17
CA ALA A 49 0.43 5.20 18.86
C ALA A 49 -0.02 3.98 19.67
N LEU A 50 -0.32 4.17 20.96
CA LEU A 50 -0.79 3.14 21.86
C LEU A 50 -2.18 2.61 21.44
N ASP A 51 -3.13 3.51 21.21
CA ASP A 51 -4.51 3.18 20.81
C ASP A 51 -4.59 2.30 19.57
N TYR A 52 -3.62 2.44 18.66
CA TYR A 52 -3.59 1.74 17.38
C TYR A 52 -2.51 0.65 17.29
N GLY A 53 -1.74 0.43 18.35
CA GLY A 53 -0.68 -0.60 18.40
C GLY A 53 0.45 -0.37 17.39
N VAL A 54 0.84 0.90 17.16
CA VAL A 54 1.92 1.29 16.24
C VAL A 54 3.01 2.06 16.98
N LYS A 55 4.22 2.16 16.39
CA LYS A 55 5.28 3.01 16.96
C LYS A 55 4.92 4.49 16.84
N LYS A 56 5.30 5.31 17.82
CA LYS A 56 5.20 6.79 17.74
C LYS A 56 5.86 7.35 16.47
N THR A 57 7.00 6.80 16.07
CA THR A 57 7.70 7.20 14.83
C THR A 57 6.83 6.99 13.58
N CYS A 58 6.06 5.89 13.55
CA CYS A 58 5.11 5.60 12.47
C CYS A 58 4.00 6.66 12.41
N ILE A 59 3.45 7.09 13.55
CA ILE A 59 2.48 8.19 13.61
C ILE A 59 3.10 9.47 13.03
N SER A 60 4.30 9.84 13.47
CA SER A 60 4.99 11.03 12.96
C SER A 60 5.22 10.97 11.44
N ASP A 61 5.67 9.82 10.90
CA ASP A 61 5.90 9.66 9.47
C ASP A 61 4.61 9.67 8.65
N ILE A 62 3.51 9.15 9.20
CA ILE A 62 2.17 9.27 8.61
C ILE A 62 1.74 10.74 8.56
N LEU A 63 1.89 11.48 9.65
CA LEU A 63 1.49 12.88 9.74
C LEU A 63 2.28 13.79 8.79
N LYS A 64 3.56 13.52 8.54
CA LYS A 64 4.37 14.23 7.53
C LYS A 64 3.77 14.15 6.12
N GLN A 65 3.04 13.08 5.81
CA GLN A 65 2.37 12.84 4.54
C GLN A 65 0.85 12.99 4.67
N SER A 66 0.38 13.86 5.57
CA SER A 66 -1.05 13.98 5.93
C SER A 66 -1.96 14.21 4.72
N ASP A 67 -1.61 15.12 3.83
CA ASP A 67 -2.42 15.43 2.63
C ASP A 67 -2.54 14.22 1.69
N LYS A 68 -1.45 13.46 1.52
CA LYS A 68 -1.46 12.20 0.77
C LYS A 68 -2.50 11.24 1.34
N TRP A 69 -2.47 11.00 2.65
CA TRP A 69 -3.36 10.00 3.27
C TRP A 69 -4.82 10.44 3.28
N LEU A 70 -5.10 11.74 3.31
CA LEU A 70 -6.45 12.28 3.24
C LEU A 70 -7.10 12.10 1.88
N ASN A 71 -6.30 12.21 0.81
CA ASN A 71 -6.74 12.07 -0.57
C ASN A 71 -6.88 10.62 -1.04
N ILE A 72 -6.58 9.63 -0.18
CA ILE A 72 -6.79 8.22 -0.52
C ILE A 72 -8.28 7.90 -0.52
N ASP A 73 -8.73 7.27 -1.61
CA ASP A 73 -10.03 6.63 -1.66
C ASP A 73 -10.11 5.47 -0.66
N THR A 74 -10.88 5.69 0.41
CA THR A 74 -11.17 4.70 1.44
C THR A 74 -12.49 3.97 1.23
N THR A 75 -13.26 4.33 0.20
CA THR A 75 -14.56 3.72 -0.14
C THR A 75 -14.35 2.39 -0.87
N ASN A 76 -13.34 2.30 -1.72
CA ASN A 76 -12.93 1.05 -2.33
C ASN A 76 -12.23 0.14 -1.29
N LYS A 77 -12.96 -0.88 -0.79
CA LYS A 77 -12.48 -1.81 0.26
C LYS A 77 -11.17 -2.51 -0.11
N ILE A 78 -10.98 -2.86 -1.39
CA ILE A 78 -9.77 -3.55 -1.86
C ILE A 78 -8.57 -2.60 -1.74
N LYS A 79 -8.68 -1.37 -2.26
CA LYS A 79 -7.63 -0.35 -2.17
C LYS A 79 -7.36 0.06 -0.72
N ALA A 80 -8.39 0.25 0.08
CA ALA A 80 -8.33 0.74 1.46
C ALA A 80 -7.59 -0.23 2.43
N ASN A 81 -7.68 -1.54 2.17
CA ASN A 81 -7.04 -2.58 2.98
C ASN A 81 -5.56 -2.82 2.63
N ARG A 82 -5.03 -2.20 1.57
CA ARG A 82 -3.62 -2.39 1.20
C ARG A 82 -2.69 -1.72 2.23
N LYS A 83 -1.50 -2.28 2.42
CA LYS A 83 -0.43 -1.70 3.28
C LYS A 83 0.47 -0.72 2.53
N ARG A 84 0.46 -0.78 1.20
CA ARG A 84 1.27 0.07 0.31
C ARG A 84 0.37 0.75 -0.70
N ASP A 85 0.73 1.99 -0.99
CA ASP A 85 0.22 2.70 -2.14
C ASP A 85 0.86 2.13 -3.42
N HIS A 86 0.11 2.01 -4.50
CA HIS A 86 0.65 1.47 -5.75
C HIS A 86 1.55 2.51 -6.39
N GLN A 87 2.85 2.21 -6.49
CA GLN A 87 3.79 3.02 -7.25
C GLN A 87 4.30 2.16 -8.40
N PRO A 88 3.57 2.12 -9.53
CA PRO A 88 3.96 1.29 -10.68
C PRO A 88 5.29 1.76 -11.24
N LYS A 89 6.16 0.81 -11.63
CA LYS A 89 7.45 1.10 -12.29
C LYS A 89 7.29 1.97 -13.53
N TRP A 90 6.17 1.82 -14.24
CA TRP A 90 5.82 2.61 -15.42
C TRP A 90 4.46 3.29 -15.22
N PRO A 91 4.42 4.49 -14.60
CA PRO A 91 3.17 5.16 -14.25
C PRO A 91 2.27 5.47 -15.45
N MET A 92 2.87 5.89 -16.58
CA MET A 92 2.12 6.19 -17.79
C MET A 92 1.47 4.93 -18.38
N LEU A 93 2.20 3.80 -18.39
CA LEU A 93 1.67 2.52 -18.83
C LEU A 93 0.52 2.03 -17.95
N ASP A 94 0.66 2.16 -16.62
CA ASP A 94 -0.41 1.82 -15.67
C ASP A 94 -1.67 2.67 -15.93
N LYS A 95 -1.50 3.98 -16.17
CA LYS A 95 -2.59 4.91 -16.44
C LYS A 95 -3.36 4.54 -17.72
N VAL A 96 -2.67 4.33 -18.85
CA VAL A 96 -3.35 3.96 -20.11
C VAL A 96 -3.99 2.58 -20.03
N MET A 97 -3.38 1.63 -19.31
CA MET A 97 -3.96 0.32 -19.08
C MET A 97 -5.23 0.39 -18.24
N ARG A 98 -5.30 1.25 -17.21
CA ARG A 98 -6.53 1.45 -16.42
C ARG A 98 -7.68 1.96 -17.28
N VAL A 99 -7.45 3.00 -18.07
CA VAL A 99 -8.46 3.58 -18.98
C VAL A 99 -8.96 2.53 -19.97
N TRP A 100 -8.04 1.75 -20.57
CA TRP A 100 -8.43 0.68 -21.48
C TRP A 100 -9.24 -0.42 -20.77
N THR A 101 -8.85 -0.78 -19.55
CA THR A 101 -9.53 -1.82 -18.78
C THR A 101 -10.94 -1.39 -18.38
N GLU A 102 -11.15 -0.14 -17.96
CA GLU A 102 -12.47 0.42 -17.67
C GLU A 102 -13.39 0.38 -18.91
N SER A 103 -12.84 0.71 -20.08
CA SER A 103 -13.56 0.58 -21.35
C SER A 103 -13.87 -0.88 -21.70
N ALA A 104 -12.91 -1.80 -21.50
CA ALA A 104 -13.10 -3.23 -21.76
C ALA A 104 -14.16 -3.87 -20.84
N LEU A 105 -14.20 -3.48 -19.56
CA LEU A 105 -15.25 -3.91 -18.62
C LEU A 105 -16.63 -3.40 -19.05
N THR A 106 -16.71 -2.16 -19.52
CA THR A 106 -17.95 -1.57 -20.03
C THR A 106 -18.45 -2.28 -21.29
N ALA A 107 -17.52 -2.81 -22.10
CA ALA A 107 -17.81 -3.61 -23.28
C ALA A 107 -18.06 -5.10 -22.99
N ASN A 108 -18.13 -5.52 -21.71
CA ASN A 108 -18.24 -6.92 -21.27
C ASN A 108 -17.17 -7.84 -21.87
N MET A 109 -15.95 -7.32 -22.08
CA MET A 109 -14.83 -8.11 -22.56
C MET A 109 -14.15 -8.86 -21.41
N ASP A 110 -13.88 -10.14 -21.60
CA ASP A 110 -13.14 -10.95 -20.63
C ASP A 110 -11.68 -10.52 -20.54
N LEU A 111 -11.29 -10.02 -19.37
CA LEU A 111 -9.93 -9.57 -19.07
C LEU A 111 -9.02 -10.74 -18.67
N THR A 112 -8.79 -11.63 -19.63
CA THR A 112 -7.82 -12.71 -19.46
C THR A 112 -6.41 -12.15 -19.28
N GLN A 113 -5.54 -12.89 -18.60
CA GLN A 113 -4.14 -12.53 -18.42
C GLN A 113 -3.42 -12.33 -19.78
N ALA A 114 -3.77 -13.15 -20.78
CA ALA A 114 -3.26 -13.04 -22.14
C ALA A 114 -3.70 -11.73 -22.81
N ALA A 115 -4.97 -11.35 -22.71
CA ALA A 115 -5.47 -10.08 -23.25
C ALA A 115 -4.76 -8.87 -22.62
N LEU A 116 -4.59 -8.88 -21.30
CA LEU A 116 -3.87 -7.84 -20.56
C LEU A 116 -2.40 -7.74 -20.99
N LEU A 117 -1.73 -8.89 -21.16
CA LEU A 117 -0.32 -8.93 -21.57
C LEU A 117 -0.14 -8.39 -22.99
N THR A 118 -0.99 -8.82 -23.93
CA THR A 118 -0.96 -8.35 -25.31
C THR A 118 -1.14 -6.84 -25.36
N LYS A 119 -2.17 -6.32 -24.68
CA LYS A 119 -2.43 -4.87 -24.67
C LYS A 119 -1.31 -4.07 -24.00
N ALA A 120 -0.79 -4.55 -22.87
CA ALA A 120 0.29 -3.89 -22.17
C ALA A 120 1.57 -3.82 -23.01
N LYS A 121 1.89 -4.86 -23.80
CA LYS A 121 3.01 -4.83 -24.75
C LYS A 121 2.80 -3.81 -25.86
N THR A 122 1.58 -3.73 -26.43
CA THR A 122 1.25 -2.71 -27.43
C THR A 122 1.45 -1.30 -26.89
N PHE A 123 0.99 -1.02 -25.68
CA PHE A 123 1.19 0.29 -25.06
C PHE A 123 2.64 0.54 -24.67
N ALA A 124 3.39 -0.48 -24.24
CA ALA A 124 4.81 -0.33 -23.95
C ALA A 124 5.60 0.09 -25.21
N ILE A 125 5.29 -0.50 -26.37
CA ILE A 125 5.87 -0.09 -27.66
C ILE A 125 5.49 1.37 -27.97
N ALA A 126 4.21 1.72 -27.87
CA ALA A 126 3.74 3.09 -28.14
C ALA A 126 4.35 4.14 -27.18
N LEU A 127 4.72 3.74 -25.96
CA LEU A 127 5.38 4.58 -24.97
C LEU A 127 6.91 4.51 -25.03
N ASN A 128 7.50 3.85 -26.03
CA ASN A 128 8.94 3.66 -26.19
C ASN A 128 9.62 2.97 -24.98
N ILE A 129 8.96 1.99 -24.37
CA ILE A 129 9.49 1.19 -23.26
C ILE A 129 10.07 -0.12 -23.82
N SER A 130 11.36 -0.12 -24.17
CA SER A 130 12.07 -1.25 -24.79
C SER A 130 12.15 -2.51 -23.90
N ASP A 131 12.26 -2.32 -22.58
CA ASP A 131 12.58 -3.40 -21.64
C ASP A 131 11.34 -4.07 -21.01
N PHE A 132 10.16 -3.87 -21.62
CA PHE A 132 8.90 -4.35 -21.06
C PHE A 132 8.64 -5.84 -21.36
N LYS A 133 8.93 -6.71 -20.39
CA LYS A 133 8.65 -8.16 -20.48
C LYS A 133 7.17 -8.51 -20.19
N GLY A 134 6.48 -7.70 -19.39
CA GLY A 134 5.03 -7.77 -19.15
C GLY A 134 4.52 -8.85 -18.17
N THR A 135 5.06 -10.06 -18.14
CA THR A 135 4.47 -11.19 -17.37
C THR A 135 4.34 -10.92 -15.87
N GLY A 136 5.42 -10.55 -15.19
CA GLY A 136 5.39 -10.21 -13.76
C GLY A 136 4.63 -8.90 -13.47
N TRP A 137 4.63 -7.97 -14.44
CA TRP A 137 3.90 -6.72 -14.32
C TRP A 137 2.39 -6.93 -14.37
N VAL A 138 1.88 -7.76 -15.29
CA VAL A 138 0.45 -8.08 -15.42
C VAL A 138 -0.08 -8.75 -14.14
N ASN A 139 0.68 -9.67 -13.54
CA ASN A 139 0.30 -10.29 -12.26
C ASN A 139 0.18 -9.27 -11.13
N GLY A 140 1.04 -8.26 -11.13
CA GLY A 140 0.91 -7.10 -10.26
C GLY A 140 -0.35 -6.33 -10.60
N PHE A 141 -0.47 -5.88 -11.85
CA PHE A 141 -1.55 -5.05 -12.35
C PHE A 141 -2.94 -5.63 -12.08
N GLN A 142 -3.15 -6.94 -12.30
CA GLN A 142 -4.41 -7.63 -11.98
C GLN A 142 -4.77 -7.54 -10.49
N LYS A 143 -3.79 -7.56 -9.59
CA LYS A 143 -4.03 -7.35 -8.15
C LYS A 143 -4.40 -5.90 -7.83
N TRP A 144 -4.11 -4.96 -8.75
CA TRP A 144 -4.32 -3.51 -8.62
C TRP A 144 -5.48 -2.95 -9.45
N LEU A 145 -6.05 -3.75 -10.36
CA LEU A 145 -7.40 -3.57 -10.90
C LEU A 145 -8.38 -3.53 -9.73
#